data_AF-A0A2M8GBP3-F1
#
_entry.id   AF-A0A2M8GBP3-F1
#
_cell.length_a   1.000
_cell.length_b   1.000
_cell.length_c   1.000
_cell.angle_alpha   90.00
_cell.angle_beta   90.00
_cell.angle_gamma   90.00
#
_symmetry.space_group_name_H-M   'P 1'
#
loop_
_entity.id
_entity.type
_entity.pdbx_description
1 polymer ?
#
loop_
_entity_poly.entity_id
_entity_poly.type
_entity_poly.pdbx_seq_one_letter_code
_entity_poly.pdbx_strand_id
1 'polypeptide(L)' 'MRELSRKLTFIQKDADETLLREAKDIIIELRRVNQRWNIRELDEFLNQRQRELKIGYGTR' A
#
# COMPACT_ATOMS: atom_id res chain seq x y z
N MET A 1 -12.22 0.82 -0.10
CA MET A 1 -11.31 1.11 1.04
C MET A 1 -11.11 -0.10 1.97
N ARG A 2 -12.10 -0.59 2.73
CA ARG A 2 -11.90 -1.71 3.67
C ARG A 2 -11.31 -2.97 3.04
N GLU A 3 -11.80 -3.36 1.87
CA GLU A 3 -11.34 -4.58 1.20
C GLU A 3 -9.88 -4.48 0.74
N LEU A 4 -9.49 -3.33 0.18
CA LEU A 4 -8.12 -3.06 -0.28
C LEU A 4 -7.13 -2.97 0.88
N SER A 5 -7.48 -2.26 1.95
CA SER A 5 -6.66 -2.22 3.17
C SER A 5 -6.47 -3.62 3.74
N ARG A 6 -7.55 -4.43 3.77
CA ARG A 6 -7.50 -5.82 4.23
C ARG A 6 -6.59 -6.66 3.35
N LYS A 7 -6.73 -6.57 2.03
CA LYS A 7 -5.89 -7.28 1.04
C LYS A 7 -4.42 -6.90 1.20
N LEU A 8 -4.13 -5.60 1.38
CA LEU A 8 -2.78 -5.11 1.62
C LEU A 8 -2.18 -5.67 2.91
N THR A 9 -2.99 -5.93 3.94
CA THR A 9 -2.54 -6.50 5.23
C THR A 9 -2.11 -7.96 5.10
N PHE A 10 -2.73 -8.71 4.17
CA PHE A 10 -2.42 -10.13 3.96
C PHE A 10 -1.13 -10.38 3.18
N ILE A 11 -0.66 -9.39 2.41
CA ILE A 11 0.57 -9.52 1.63
C ILE A 11 1.76 -9.45 2.60
N GLN A 12 2.63 -10.45 2.54
CA GLN A 12 3.84 -10.49 3.37
C GLN A 12 5.04 -9.90 2.63
N LYS A 13 6.08 -9.50 3.37
CA LYS A 13 7.33 -8.94 2.82
C LYS A 13 8.09 -9.90 1.90
N ASP A 14 7.89 -11.20 2.09
CA ASP A 14 8.51 -12.31 1.35
C ASP A 14 7.56 -12.88 0.29
N ALA A 15 6.45 -12.19 0.00
CA ALA A 15 5.53 -12.60 -1.03
C ALA A 15 6.19 -12.49 -2.42
N ASP A 16 5.71 -13.30 -3.36
CA ASP A 16 6.14 -13.27 -4.76
C ASP A 16 6.06 -11.87 -5.38
N GLU A 17 6.88 -11.62 -6.40
CA GLU A 17 6.95 -10.33 -7.10
C GLU A 17 5.58 -9.88 -7.62
N THR A 18 4.75 -10.82 -8.06
CA THR A 18 3.36 -10.56 -8.48
C THR A 18 2.51 -9.98 -7.35
N LEU A 19 2.64 -10.52 -6.14
CA LEU A 19 1.91 -10.04 -4.95
C LEU A 19 2.45 -8.71 -4.45
N LEU A 20 3.77 -8.50 -4.53
CA LEU A 20 4.38 -7.20 -4.20
C LEU A 20 3.99 -6.11 -5.20
N ARG A 21 3.87 -6.45 -6.48
CA ARG A 21 3.34 -5.55 -7.51
C ARG A 21 1.88 -5.20 -7.23
N GLU A 22 1.08 -6.20 -6.88
CA GLU A 22 -0.32 -5.97 -6.50
C GLU A 22 -0.44 -5.08 -5.25
N ALA A 23 0.39 -5.30 -4.23
CA ALA A 23 0.46 -4.43 -3.06
C ALA A 23 0.79 -2.98 -3.44
N LYS A 24 1.71 -2.78 -4.39
CA LYS A 24 2.07 -1.45 -4.88
C LYS A 24 0.89 -0.76 -5.56
N ASP A 25 0.16 -1.46 -6.43
CA ASP A 25 -1.05 -0.93 -7.07
C ASP A 25 -2.13 -0.55 -6.04
N ILE A 26 -2.35 -1.41 -5.03
CA ILE A 26 -3.28 -1.14 -3.93
C ILE A 26 -2.87 0.12 -3.14
N ILE A 27 -1.58 0.26 -2.82
CA ILE A 27 -1.06 1.45 -2.12
C ILE A 27 -1.29 2.73 -2.94
N ILE A 28 -1.07 2.67 -4.26
CA ILE A 28 -1.28 3.82 -5.17
C ILE A 28 -2.76 4.22 -5.18
N GLU A 29 -3.68 3.25 -5.30
CA GLU A 29 -5.11 3.53 -5.29
C GLU A 29 -5.55 4.14 -3.96
N LEU A 30 -5.13 3.55 -2.84
CA LEU A 30 -5.45 4.05 -1.50
C LEU A 30 -4.86 5.44 -1.26
N ARG A 31 -3.67 5.77 -1.79
CA ARG A 31 -3.13 7.15 -1.73
C ARG A 31 -3.97 8.14 -2.52
N ARG A 32 -4.45 7.79 -3.72
CA ARG A 32 -5.35 8.67 -4.51
C ARG A 32 -6.64 8.96 -3.76
N VAL A 33 -7.21 7.93 -3.12
CA VAL A 33 -8.38 8.10 -2.26
C VAL A 33 -8.02 8.99 -1.07
N ASN A 34 -6.87 8.76 -0.44
CA ASN A 34 -6.44 9.56 0.70
C ASN A 34 -6.22 11.04 0.35
N GLN A 35 -5.72 11.35 -0.85
CA GLN A 35 -5.58 12.73 -1.31
C GLN A 35 -6.93 13.48 -1.40
N ARG A 36 -8.02 12.76 -1.67
CA ARG A 36 -9.37 13.35 -1.76
C ARG A 36 -10.01 13.58 -0.39
N TRP A 37 -9.75 12.69 0.56
CA TRP A 37 -10.43 12.67 1.87
C TRP A 37 -9.54 13.15 3.04
N ASN A 38 -8.24 13.28 2.79
CA ASN A 38 -7.20 13.74 3.73
C ASN A 38 -7.22 13.01 5.09
N ILE A 39 -7.21 11.67 5.05
CA ILE A 39 -7.32 10.81 6.23
C ILE A 39 -5.91 10.48 6.73
N ARG A 40 -5.54 11.03 7.90
CA ARG A 40 -4.20 10.85 8.50
C ARG A 40 -3.88 9.39 8.80
N GLU A 41 -4.81 8.66 9.41
CA GLU A 41 -4.63 7.23 9.74
C GLU A 41 -4.37 6.37 8.50
N LEU A 42 -4.99 6.71 7.36
CA LEU A 42 -4.77 6.01 6.10
C LEU A 42 -3.37 6.31 5.56
N ASP A 43 -2.88 7.54 5.69
CA ASP A 43 -1.51 7.89 5.29
C ASP A 43 -0.47 7.12 6.10
N GLU A 44 -0.64 7.09 7.43
CA GLU A 44 0.23 6.37 8.35
C GLU A 44 0.25 4.86 8.04
N PHE A 45 -0.92 4.26 7.82
CA PHE A 45 -1.05 2.87 7.42
C PHE A 45 -0.30 2.58 6.11
N LEU A 46 -0.47 3.42 5.09
CA LEU A 46 0.18 3.21 3.79
C LEU A 46 1.71 3.34 3.89
N ASN A 47 2.21 4.32 4.63
CA ASN A 47 3.65 4.47 4.85
C ASN A 47 4.24 3.29 5.64
N GLN A 48 3.53 2.78 6.66
CA GLN A 48 3.93 1.59 7.39
C GLN A 48 4.01 0.37 6.47
N ARG A 49 2.94 0.07 5.73
CA ARG A 49 2.90 -1.10 4.83
C ARG A 49 3.98 -1.01 3.75
N GLN A 50 4.21 0.18 3.21
CA GLN A 50 5.24 0.39 2.20
C GLN A 50 6.64 0.06 2.74
N ARG A 51 6.94 0.46 3.98
CA ARG A 51 8.21 0.16 4.66
C ARG A 51 8.34 -1.33 4.96
N GLU A 52 7.27 -1.96 5.45
CA GLU A 52 7.25 -3.40 5.76
C GLU A 52 7.50 -4.26 4.52
N LEU A 53 6.87 -3.92 3.40
CA LEU A 53 6.99 -4.65 2.14
C LEU A 53 8.25 -4.28 1.35
N LYS A 54 9.06 -3.34 1.86
CA LYS A 54 10.24 -2.78 1.17
C LYS A 54 9.94 -2.28 -0.25
N ILE A 55 8.71 -1.82 -0.50
CA ILE A 55 8.29 -1.36 -1.82
C ILE A 55 8.77 0.08 -1.99
N GLY A 56 9.89 0.25 -2.69
CA GLY A 56 10.36 1.56 -3.11
C GLY A 56 9.44 2.15 -4.18
N TYR A 57 9.18 3.46 -4.11
CA TYR A 57 8.93 4.20 -5.34
C TYR A 57 10.25 4.12 -6.09
N GLY A 58 10.33 3.25 -7.11
CA GLY A 58 11.39 3.34 -8.09
C GLY A 58 11.34 4.76 -8.64
N THR A 59 12.23 5.62 -8.12
CA THR A 59 12.59 6.87 -8.76
C THR A 59 13.05 6.47 -10.14
N ARG A 60 12.26 6.87 -11.12
CA ARG A 60 12.57 6.69 -12.52
C ARG A 60 13.84 7.46 -12.88
#